data_AF-A0A6B3D052-F1
#
_entry.id   AF-A0A6B3D052-F1
#
_cell.length_a   1.000
_cell.length_b   1.000
_cell.length_c   1.000
_cell.angle_alpha   90.00
_cell.angle_beta   90.00
_cell.angle_gamma   90.00
#
_symmetry.space_group_name_H-M   'P 1'
#
loop_
_entity.id
_entity.type
_entity.pdbx_description
1 polymer ?
#
loop_
_entity_poly.entity_id
_entity_poly.type
_entity_poly.pdbx_seq_one_letter_code
_entity_poly.pdbx_strand_id
1 'polypeptide(L)'
;IATATADPASADTLGATVIAPVVEESAKAAAVLLVFLFRRRDFNGIVDGVVVAGITATGFAFTENILYLGNAFGTDQLTGDRGIASVTAATFFVRVVMSPFAHPLFTVLTGIGFGIAALSPGRHHLRRSLLPLAGLLLAMGMHALWNGSAAFG
;
A
#
# COMPACT_ATOMS: atom_id res chain seq x y z
N ILE A 1 14.16 23.37 9.12
CA ILE A 1 14.43 22.48 7.96
C ILE A 1 15.81 21.79 8.06
N ALA A 2 16.64 22.03 9.09
CA ALA A 2 18.02 21.52 9.13
C ALA A 2 18.42 20.67 10.36
N THR A 3 17.49 19.95 11.00
CA THR A 3 17.81 19.16 12.22
C THR A 3 17.34 17.70 12.20
N ALA A 4 16.82 17.19 11.08
CA ALA A 4 16.36 15.80 10.96
C ALA A 4 17.39 14.84 10.31
N THR A 5 18.62 15.30 10.06
CA THR A 5 19.66 14.53 9.35
C THR A 5 20.78 14.00 10.25
N ALA A 6 20.61 14.04 11.58
CA ALA A 6 21.69 13.71 12.52
C ALA A 6 21.51 12.38 13.28
N ASP A 7 20.47 11.60 13.00
CA ASP A 7 20.27 10.30 13.64
C ASP A 7 19.75 9.25 12.64
N PRO A 8 20.57 8.26 12.25
CA PRO A 8 20.21 7.21 11.29
C PRO A 8 18.93 6.46 11.70
N ALA A 9 18.70 6.27 13.00
CA ALA A 9 17.50 5.61 13.52
C ALA A 9 16.22 6.45 13.34
N SER A 10 16.34 7.78 13.42
CA SER A 10 15.22 8.70 13.16
C SER A 10 14.89 8.82 11.66
N ALA A 11 15.90 8.67 10.80
CA ALA A 11 15.74 8.66 9.35
C ALA A 11 15.11 7.34 8.86
N ASP A 12 15.52 6.20 9.44
CA ASP A 12 14.92 4.89 9.13
C ASP A 12 13.46 4.79 9.56
N THR A 13 13.12 5.34 10.74
CA THR A 13 11.73 5.36 11.23
C THR A 13 10.85 6.29 10.38
N LEU A 14 11.27 7.52 10.10
CA LEU A 14 10.51 8.43 9.21
C LEU A 14 10.37 7.87 7.79
N GLY A 15 11.42 7.21 7.28
CA GLY A 15 11.42 6.53 5.98
C GLY A 15 10.39 5.39 5.90
N ALA A 16 10.41 4.48 6.88
CA ALA A 16 9.48 3.36 6.94
C ALA A 16 8.02 3.79 7.21
N THR A 17 7.84 4.88 7.94
CA THR A 17 6.49 5.29 8.39
C THR A 17 5.75 6.16 7.39
N VAL A 18 6.46 7.01 6.64
CA VAL A 18 5.81 7.99 5.74
C VAL A 18 6.23 7.80 4.29
N ILE A 19 7.53 7.61 4.02
CA ILE A 19 8.02 7.51 2.63
C ILE A 19 7.57 6.20 2.00
N ALA A 20 7.65 5.07 2.73
CA ALA A 20 7.20 3.78 2.21
C ALA A 20 5.72 3.80 1.80
N PRO A 21 4.75 4.20 2.64
CA PRO A 21 3.34 4.31 2.24
C PRO A 21 3.11 5.19 1.02
N VAL A 22 3.80 6.33 0.91
CA VAL A 22 3.68 7.23 -0.26
C VAL A 22 4.12 6.53 -1.54
N VAL A 23 5.26 5.86 -1.52
CA VAL A 23 5.79 5.14 -2.70
C VAL A 23 4.89 3.97 -3.06
N GLU A 24 4.49 3.18 -2.07
CA GLU A 24 3.67 1.99 -2.27
C GLU A 24 2.27 2.33 -2.81
N GLU A 25 1.56 3.26 -2.16
CA GLU A 25 0.22 3.64 -2.60
C GLU A 25 0.27 4.36 -3.95
N SER A 26 1.33 5.11 -4.25
CA SER A 26 1.54 5.69 -5.59
C SER A 26 1.73 4.62 -6.66
N ALA A 27 2.54 3.59 -6.39
CA ALA A 27 2.76 2.49 -7.32
C ALA A 27 1.46 1.72 -7.60
N LYS A 28 0.69 1.42 -6.55
CA LYS A 28 -0.62 0.76 -6.66
C LYS A 28 -1.61 1.65 -7.41
N ALA A 29 -1.67 2.95 -7.09
CA ALA A 29 -2.52 3.92 -7.78
C ALA A 29 -2.16 4.07 -9.26
N ALA A 30 -0.87 4.01 -9.62
CA ALA A 30 -0.43 4.02 -11.00
C ALA A 30 -0.93 2.78 -11.75
N ALA A 31 -0.87 1.59 -11.15
CA ALA A 31 -1.44 0.39 -11.74
C ALA A 31 -2.98 0.50 -11.92
N VAL A 32 -3.71 1.01 -10.93
CA VAL A 32 -5.15 1.29 -11.05
C VAL A 32 -5.43 2.32 -12.15
N LEU A 33 -4.63 3.39 -12.23
CA LEU A 33 -4.72 4.42 -13.26
C LEU A 33 -4.53 3.82 -14.66
N LEU A 34 -3.53 2.94 -14.85
CA LEU A 34 -3.31 2.28 -16.12
C LEU A 34 -4.55 1.46 -16.53
N VAL A 35 -5.11 0.66 -15.62
CA VAL A 35 -6.36 -0.08 -15.88
C VAL A 35 -7.50 0.88 -16.21
N PHE A 36 -7.65 1.96 -15.44
CA PHE A 36 -8.64 2.99 -15.68
C PHE A 36 -8.47 3.67 -17.03
N LEU A 37 -7.26 3.87 -17.54
CA LEU A 37 -7.01 4.51 -18.83
C LEU A 37 -7.22 3.57 -20.02
N PHE A 38 -6.66 2.36 -19.95
CA PHE A 38 -6.70 1.38 -21.04
C PHE A 38 -8.03 0.61 -21.11
N ARG A 39 -8.72 0.46 -19.98
CA ARG A 39 -9.92 -0.36 -19.84
C ARG A 39 -11.15 0.42 -19.39
N ARG A 40 -11.25 1.69 -19.81
CA ARG A 40 -12.37 2.61 -19.46
C ARG A 40 -13.77 2.02 -19.66
N ARG A 41 -13.96 1.12 -20.63
CA ARG A 41 -15.26 0.51 -20.93
C ARG A 41 -15.72 -0.49 -19.86
N ASP A 42 -14.77 -1.09 -19.15
CA ASP A 42 -15.02 -2.06 -18.08
C ASP A 42 -15.07 -1.36 -16.71
N PHE A 43 -14.88 -0.04 -16.67
CA PHE A 43 -14.79 0.76 -15.45
C PHE A 43 -15.98 1.71 -15.39
N ASN A 44 -17.11 1.19 -14.91
CA ASN A 44 -18.42 1.84 -14.98
C ASN A 44 -18.92 2.36 -13.63
N GLY A 45 -18.27 2.02 -12.52
CA GLY A 45 -18.67 2.53 -11.21
C GLY A 45 -17.67 2.34 -10.09
N ILE A 46 -18.15 2.60 -8.87
CA ILE A 46 -17.36 2.49 -7.62
C ILE A 46 -16.93 1.06 -7.38
N VAL A 47 -17.82 0.09 -7.62
CA VAL A 47 -17.52 -1.34 -7.41
C VAL A 47 -16.35 -1.78 -8.29
N ASP A 48 -16.31 -1.38 -9.56
CA ASP A 48 -15.20 -1.72 -10.46
C ASP A 48 -13.88 -1.13 -9.94
N GLY A 49 -13.92 0.11 -9.45
CA GLY A 49 -12.75 0.76 -8.84
C GLY A 49 -12.27 0.07 -7.57
N VAL A 50 -13.18 -0.37 -6.70
CA VAL A 50 -12.87 -1.15 -5.49
C VAL A 50 -12.24 -2.49 -5.88
N VAL A 51 -12.79 -3.20 -6.88
CA VAL A 51 -12.29 -4.50 -7.31
C VAL A 51 -10.90 -4.38 -7.94
N VAL A 52 -10.70 -3.42 -8.86
CA VAL A 52 -9.40 -3.20 -9.51
C VAL A 52 -8.35 -2.78 -8.48
N ALA A 53 -8.70 -1.88 -7.55
CA ALA A 53 -7.80 -1.48 -6.47
C ALA A 53 -7.47 -2.64 -5.52
N GLY A 54 -8.47 -3.43 -5.14
CA GLY A 54 -8.31 -4.60 -4.27
C GLY A 54 -7.37 -5.63 -4.89
N ILE A 55 -7.61 -6.04 -6.14
CA ILE A 55 -6.74 -7.00 -6.84
C ILE A 55 -5.31 -6.45 -6.98
N THR A 56 -5.17 -5.18 -7.35
CA THR A 56 -3.86 -4.52 -7.47
C THR A 56 -3.10 -4.53 -6.15
N ALA A 57 -3.77 -4.15 -5.07
CA ALA A 57 -3.18 -4.10 -3.74
C ALA A 57 -2.86 -5.48 -3.17
N THR A 58 -3.70 -6.48 -3.43
CA THR A 58 -3.42 -7.87 -3.05
C THR A 58 -2.20 -8.40 -3.81
N GLY A 59 -2.08 -8.14 -5.12
CA GLY A 59 -0.91 -8.53 -5.89
C GLY A 59 0.38 -7.85 -5.39
N PHE A 60 0.28 -6.58 -5.01
CA PHE A 60 1.37 -5.85 -4.38
C PHE A 60 1.77 -6.49 -3.04
N ALA A 61 0.81 -6.68 -2.14
CA ALA A 61 1.04 -7.29 -0.82
C ALA A 61 1.64 -8.69 -0.94
N PHE A 62 1.21 -9.48 -1.93
CA PHE A 62 1.79 -10.79 -2.20
C PHE A 62 3.26 -10.72 -2.61
N THR A 63 3.60 -9.80 -3.51
CA THR A 63 4.99 -9.57 -3.95
C THR A 63 5.86 -9.13 -2.78
N GLU A 64 5.35 -8.24 -1.95
CA GLU A 64 6.03 -7.75 -0.76
C GLU A 64 6.24 -8.88 0.27
N ASN A 65 5.21 -9.70 0.52
CA ASN A 65 5.30 -10.84 1.42
C ASN A 65 6.38 -11.83 0.97
N ILE A 66 6.53 -12.09 -0.33
CA ILE A 66 7.61 -12.95 -0.85
C ILE A 66 8.99 -12.35 -0.50
N LEU A 67 9.19 -11.05 -0.73
CA LEU A 67 10.47 -10.39 -0.45
C LEU A 67 10.82 -10.43 1.05
N TYR A 68 9.85 -10.14 1.92
CA TYR A 68 10.07 -10.14 3.37
C TYR A 68 10.29 -11.55 3.92
N LEU A 69 9.48 -12.54 3.51
CA LEU A 69 9.68 -13.93 3.93
C LEU A 69 11.01 -14.49 3.40
N GLY A 70 11.38 -14.14 2.17
CA GLY A 70 12.66 -14.55 1.59
C GLY A 70 13.87 -13.98 2.34
N ASN A 71 13.80 -12.71 2.76
CA ASN A 71 14.84 -12.08 3.57
C ASN A 71 14.92 -12.68 4.98
N ALA A 72 13.77 -12.88 5.64
CA ALA A 72 13.69 -13.51 6.94
C ALA A 72 14.28 -14.94 6.90
N PHE A 73 13.94 -15.71 5.85
CA PHE A 73 14.48 -17.05 5.66
C PHE A 73 15.99 -17.04 5.43
N GLY A 74 16.51 -16.10 4.63
CA GLY A 74 17.94 -15.92 4.46
C GLY A 74 18.66 -15.61 5.78
N THR A 75 18.05 -14.79 6.63
CA THR A 75 18.57 -14.44 7.95
C THR A 75 18.61 -15.66 8.87
N ASP A 76 17.52 -16.43 8.95
CA ASP A 76 17.43 -17.64 9.76
C ASP A 76 18.48 -18.70 9.33
N GLN A 77 18.79 -18.78 8.03
CA GLN A 77 19.85 -19.68 7.54
C GLN A 77 21.25 -19.24 7.98
N LEU A 78 21.49 -17.94 8.15
CA LEU A 78 22.77 -17.40 8.60
C LEU A 78 22.95 -17.50 10.12
N THR A 79 21.87 -17.33 10.89
CA THR A 79 21.89 -17.43 12.37
C THR A 79 21.76 -18.87 12.87
N GLY A 80 21.27 -19.78 12.02
CA GLY A 80 21.03 -21.18 12.37
C GLY A 80 19.71 -21.40 13.12
N ASP A 81 18.86 -20.36 13.22
CA ASP A 81 17.57 -20.42 13.87
C ASP A 81 16.58 -21.25 13.04
N ARG A 82 15.85 -22.17 13.69
CA ARG A 82 14.88 -23.05 13.03
C ARG A 82 13.60 -23.16 13.85
N GLY A 83 12.47 -23.30 13.16
CA GLY A 83 11.17 -23.57 13.77
C GLY A 83 10.38 -22.31 14.11
N ILE A 84 9.52 -22.41 15.13
CA ILE A 84 8.48 -21.40 15.45
C ILE A 84 9.10 -20.11 16.04
N ALA A 85 10.33 -20.19 16.56
CA ALA A 85 11.08 -19.03 17.07
C ALA A 85 11.86 -18.26 15.99
N SER A 86 11.80 -18.71 14.73
CA SER A 86 12.53 -18.09 13.61
C SER A 86 11.94 -16.74 13.21
N VAL A 87 12.77 -15.86 12.64
CA VAL A 87 12.34 -14.56 12.12
C VAL A 87 11.34 -14.76 10.99
N THR A 88 11.46 -15.83 10.21
CA THR A 88 10.50 -16.20 9.15
C THR A 88 9.12 -16.49 9.72
N ALA A 89 9.02 -17.27 10.80
CA ALA A 89 7.74 -17.62 11.42
C ALA A 89 7.04 -16.37 11.99
N ALA A 90 7.80 -15.48 12.66
CA ALA A 90 7.30 -14.22 13.17
C ALA A 90 6.82 -13.30 12.02
N THR A 91 7.62 -13.16 10.96
CA THR A 91 7.29 -12.34 9.79
C THR A 91 6.04 -12.86 9.07
N PHE A 92 5.93 -14.18 8.89
CA PHE A 92 4.74 -14.80 8.33
C PHE A 92 3.50 -14.51 9.17
N PHE A 93 3.58 -14.69 10.50
CA PHE A 93 2.43 -14.45 11.37
C PHE A 93 1.94 -12.99 11.28
N VAL A 94 2.85 -12.02 11.38
CA VAL A 94 2.48 -10.61 11.27
C VAL A 94 1.87 -10.30 9.90
N ARG A 95 2.53 -10.70 8.81
CA ARG A 95 2.13 -10.29 7.46
C ARG A 95 0.93 -11.05 6.89
N VAL A 96 0.82 -12.34 7.21
CA VAL A 96 -0.18 -13.24 6.62
C VAL A 96 -1.38 -13.42 7.54
N VAL A 97 -1.20 -13.39 8.87
CA VAL A 97 -2.29 -13.60 9.82
C VAL A 97 -2.83 -12.28 10.37
N MET A 98 -1.95 -11.36 10.79
CA MET A 98 -2.39 -10.11 11.43
C MET A 98 -2.72 -9.00 10.42
N SER A 99 -1.96 -8.84 9.33
CA SER A 99 -2.15 -7.75 8.36
C SER A 99 -2.48 -8.15 6.90
N PRO A 100 -3.16 -9.28 6.61
CA PRO A 100 -3.36 -9.74 5.23
C PRO A 100 -4.18 -8.76 4.36
N PHE A 101 -5.05 -7.97 4.99
CA PHE A 101 -5.95 -7.04 4.31
C PHE A 101 -5.54 -5.58 4.44
N ALA A 102 -4.40 -5.26 5.08
CA ALA A 102 -3.98 -3.89 5.31
C ALA A 102 -3.84 -3.10 4.00
N HIS A 103 -3.01 -3.58 3.07
CA HIS A 103 -2.80 -2.89 1.79
C HIS A 103 -4.08 -2.81 0.94
N PRO A 104 -4.89 -3.88 0.78
CA PRO A 104 -6.18 -3.78 0.09
C PRO A 104 -7.13 -2.74 0.69
N LEU A 105 -7.24 -2.67 2.01
CA LEU A 105 -8.14 -1.72 2.68
C LEU A 105 -7.76 -0.26 2.40
N PHE A 106 -6.46 0.07 2.37
CA PHE A 106 -6.00 1.42 2.07
C PHE A 106 -6.18 1.77 0.59
N THR A 107 -5.69 0.92 -0.30
CA THR A 107 -5.72 1.19 -1.75
C THR A 107 -7.14 1.23 -2.31
N VAL A 108 -8.11 0.55 -1.69
CA VAL A 108 -9.53 0.66 -2.04
C VAL A 108 -10.05 2.11 -1.96
N LEU A 109 -9.51 2.96 -1.09
CA LEU A 109 -9.86 4.39 -1.05
C LEU A 109 -9.47 5.11 -2.34
N THR A 110 -8.30 4.77 -2.90
CA THR A 110 -7.89 5.21 -4.23
C THR A 110 -8.84 4.68 -5.29
N GLY A 111 -9.21 3.39 -5.22
CA GLY A 111 -10.19 2.74 -6.09
C GLY A 111 -11.55 3.43 -6.10
N ILE A 112 -12.05 3.84 -4.94
CA ILE A 112 -13.30 4.61 -4.80
C ILE A 112 -13.15 5.97 -5.49
N GLY A 113 -12.01 6.65 -5.32
CA GLY A 113 -11.72 7.91 -6.02
C GLY A 113 -11.79 7.77 -7.54
N PHE A 114 -11.20 6.70 -8.10
CA PHE A 114 -11.33 6.36 -9.53
C PHE A 114 -12.77 5.98 -9.92
N GLY A 115 -13.48 5.25 -9.06
CA GLY A 115 -14.88 4.88 -9.19
C GLY A 115 -15.81 6.08 -9.39
N ILE A 116 -15.71 7.07 -8.51
CA ILE A 116 -16.51 8.30 -8.57
C ILE A 116 -16.08 9.16 -9.78
N ALA A 117 -14.79 9.15 -10.12
CA ALA A 117 -14.29 9.81 -11.33
C ALA A 117 -14.85 9.18 -12.61
N ALA A 118 -15.12 7.87 -12.64
CA ALA A 118 -15.77 7.18 -13.76
C ALA A 118 -17.23 7.63 -13.95
N LEU A 119 -17.94 7.86 -12.84
CA LEU A 119 -19.33 8.30 -12.82
C LEU A 119 -19.52 9.80 -13.12
N SER A 120 -18.45 10.59 -13.15
CA SER A 120 -18.54 12.04 -13.33
C SER A 120 -18.83 12.43 -14.80
N PRO A 121 -19.80 13.32 -15.07
CA PRO A 121 -20.15 13.76 -16.42
C PRO A 121 -18.96 14.37 -17.18
N GLY A 122 -18.90 14.15 -18.50
CA GLY A 122 -17.76 14.46 -19.37
C GLY A 122 -17.27 15.91 -19.43
N ARG A 123 -17.93 16.86 -18.75
CA ARG A 123 -17.55 18.28 -18.68
C ARG A 123 -16.73 18.69 -17.45
N HIS A 124 -16.46 17.77 -16.51
CA HIS A 124 -15.71 18.08 -15.28
C HIS A 124 -14.35 17.36 -15.21
N HIS A 125 -13.47 17.65 -16.15
CA HIS A 125 -12.09 17.13 -16.18
C HIS A 125 -11.35 17.35 -14.85
N LEU A 126 -11.57 18.48 -14.20
CA LEU A 126 -10.97 18.79 -12.89
C LEU A 126 -11.41 17.82 -11.79
N ARG A 127 -12.71 17.53 -11.69
CA ARG A 127 -13.25 16.57 -10.70
C ARG A 127 -12.73 15.16 -10.95
N ARG A 128 -12.56 14.80 -12.23
CA ARG A 128 -12.08 13.47 -12.64
C ARG A 128 -10.63 13.19 -12.21
N SER A 129 -9.83 14.24 -12.03
CA SER A 129 -8.45 14.13 -11.54
C SER A 129 -8.33 14.37 -10.02
N LEU A 130 -9.15 15.25 -9.45
CA LEU A 130 -9.12 15.56 -8.02
C LEU A 130 -9.64 14.41 -7.14
N LEU A 131 -10.65 13.67 -7.60
CA LEU A 131 -11.23 12.57 -6.83
C LEU A 131 -10.27 11.38 -6.63
N PRO A 132 -9.55 10.88 -7.65
CA PRO A 132 -8.52 9.86 -7.46
C PRO A 132 -7.36 10.35 -6.58
N LEU A 133 -6.95 11.62 -6.73
CA LEU A 133 -5.89 12.22 -5.92
C LEU A 133 -6.29 12.30 -4.44
N ALA A 134 -7.53 12.70 -4.14
CA ALA A 134 -8.04 12.69 -2.78
C ALA A 134 -8.07 11.29 -2.18
N GLY A 135 -8.50 10.28 -2.96
CA GLY A 135 -8.47 8.87 -2.55
C GLY A 135 -7.06 8.36 -2.27
N LEU A 136 -6.09 8.75 -3.11
CA LEU A 136 -4.67 8.41 -2.93
C LEU A 136 -4.08 9.04 -1.67
N LEU A 137 -4.32 10.33 -1.44
CA LEU A 137 -3.83 11.00 -0.23
C LEU A 137 -4.42 10.38 1.05
N LEU A 138 -5.69 9.98 1.01
CA LEU A 138 -6.32 9.29 2.12
C LEU A 138 -5.72 7.89 2.35
N ALA A 139 -5.47 7.14 1.27
CA ALA A 139 -4.80 5.83 1.34
C ALA A 139 -3.40 5.96 1.95
N MET A 140 -2.61 6.93 1.48
CA MET A 140 -1.27 7.22 2.03
C MET A 140 -1.34 7.58 3.52
N GLY A 141 -2.30 8.43 3.91
CA GLY A 141 -2.46 8.87 5.30
C GLY A 141 -2.85 7.72 6.23
N MET A 142 -3.83 6.90 5.84
CA MET A 142 -4.22 5.74 6.65
C MET A 142 -3.12 4.69 6.74
N HIS A 143 -2.40 4.45 5.64
CA HIS A 143 -1.30 3.51 5.61
C HIS A 143 -0.11 4.01 6.45
N ALA A 144 0.23 5.29 6.38
CA ALA A 144 1.26 5.88 7.23
C ALA A 144 0.87 5.84 8.72
N LEU A 145 -0.40 6.09 9.05
CA LEU A 145 -0.89 5.97 10.42
C LEU A 145 -0.81 4.53 10.93
N TRP A 146 -1.14 3.56 10.08
CA TRP A 146 -1.01 2.14 10.41
C TRP A 146 0.45 1.74 10.65
N ASN A 147 1.37 2.10 9.74
CA ASN A 147 2.81 1.86 9.93
C ASN A 147 3.33 2.54 11.20
N GLY A 148 2.84 3.75 11.50
CA GLY A 148 3.20 4.46 12.73
C GLY A 148 2.70 3.76 13.98
N SER A 149 1.46 3.25 13.96
CA SER A 149 0.90 2.51 15.09
C SER A 149 1.68 1.24 15.44
N ALA A 150 2.26 0.58 14.43
CA ALA A 150 3.12 -0.59 14.62
C ALA A 150 4.54 -0.24 15.09
N ALA A 151 4.97 1.02 14.94
CA ALA A 151 6.28 1.50 15.37
C ALA A 151 6.27 2.11 16.79
N PHE A 152 5.12 2.62 17.25
CA PHE A 152 4.96 3.26 18.56
C PHE A 152 4.25 2.37 19.62
N GLY A 153 3.79 1.17 19.24
CA GLY A 153 3.15 0.20 20.14
C GLY A 153 4.02 -1.03 20.34
#